data_AF-A0A427M5Z3-F1
#
_entry.id   AF-A0A427M5Z3-F1
#
_cell.length_a   1.000
_cell.length_b   1.000
_cell.length_c   1.000
_cell.angle_alpha   90.00
_cell.angle_beta   90.00
_cell.angle_gamma   90.00
#
_symmetry.space_group_name_H-M   'P 1'
#
loop_
_entity.id
_entity.type
_entity.pdbx_description
1 polymer ?
#
loop_
_entity_poly.entity_id
_entity_poly.type
_entity_poly.pdbx_seq_one_letter_code
_entity_poly.pdbx_strand_id
1 'polypeptide(L)'
;MAVMKVARVLRDKPSLDAAIIRSVPSGTKVTVLDDKKLPFTEILIDATGEKGWVVDEAIDKTRDTVGPLDKLLVAAECVELAANYGGNAYYLMTIAQMRTNIIDVQGPQTSGLFAFTNEEWTLNANHPEYEIGYSLSELSDWRAQCTLFAIMAAQTADALSDALATDVSMVQLLLAQTIGLLAARQAIGNVGQNAAALIAGIAPAQAQTDRIDLANLANRDAALLKGSTVNDMLAAIEAKLNESFASVDVIISEQVELFIKKLRQLTDLAPTIVGDINFSSPKILRSREPMARKIAERFASRGYGTLQQIAAIANAIQESNLNPSSTNLRGERSFGLFQLNQNGGVGTGHSDAELLDPDRNIELMLDEIQKPYLKKSRARFLATANLHDAVEIFVFNFEKPADKPGETQKRFKIAQTLIA
;
A
#
# COMPACT_ATOMS: atom_id res chain seq x y z
N MET A 1 -27.74 -16.80 -15.36
CA MET A 1 -26.89 -17.62 -14.47
C MET A 1 -25.68 -16.80 -14.14
N ALA A 2 -25.30 -16.71 -12.87
CA ALA A 2 -24.24 -15.84 -12.39
C ALA A 2 -23.27 -16.61 -11.49
N VAL A 3 -22.11 -16.04 -11.22
CA VAL A 3 -21.09 -16.63 -10.33
C VAL A 3 -20.46 -15.55 -9.46
N MET A 4 -20.10 -15.91 -8.23
CA MET A 4 -19.26 -15.06 -7.38
C MET A 4 -17.84 -14.98 -7.98
N LYS A 5 -17.39 -13.80 -8.40
CA LYS A 5 -16.01 -13.55 -8.86
C LYS A 5 -15.02 -13.41 -7.71
N VAL A 6 -15.49 -12.99 -6.55
CA VAL A 6 -14.67 -12.74 -5.36
C VAL A 6 -15.47 -13.16 -4.13
N ALA A 7 -14.79 -13.71 -3.13
CA ALA A 7 -15.44 -14.05 -1.87
C ALA A 7 -16.00 -12.78 -1.18
N ARG A 8 -17.26 -12.83 -0.74
CA ARG A 8 -17.92 -11.72 -0.04
C ARG A 8 -18.92 -12.20 1.00
N VAL A 9 -19.17 -11.34 1.97
CA VAL A 9 -20.20 -11.58 2.99
C VAL A 9 -21.59 -11.47 2.37
N LEU A 10 -22.39 -12.51 2.59
CA LEU A 10 -23.83 -12.53 2.37
C LEU A 10 -24.51 -11.85 3.56
N ARG A 11 -25.41 -10.91 3.28
CA ARG A 11 -26.12 -10.13 4.30
C ARG A 11 -27.62 -10.30 4.19
N ASP A 12 -28.32 -10.09 5.30
CA ASP A 12 -29.79 -10.15 5.32
C ASP A 12 -30.45 -8.95 4.63
N LYS A 13 -29.74 -7.83 4.50
CA LYS A 13 -30.20 -6.56 3.89
C LYS A 13 -29.12 -5.89 3.03
N PRO A 14 -29.48 -5.02 2.07
CA PRO A 14 -28.53 -4.30 1.21
C PRO A 14 -27.86 -3.12 1.94
N SER A 15 -27.09 -3.40 2.99
CA SER A 15 -26.34 -2.39 3.75
C SER A 15 -25.04 -2.98 4.31
N LEU A 16 -24.01 -2.16 4.47
CA LEU A 16 -22.76 -2.56 5.12
C LEU A 16 -22.94 -2.85 6.62
N ASP A 17 -23.97 -2.27 7.23
CA ASP A 17 -24.30 -2.46 8.66
C ASP A 17 -25.28 -3.62 8.89
N ALA A 18 -25.71 -4.30 7.82
CA ALA A 18 -26.64 -5.42 7.89
C ALA A 18 -25.99 -6.67 8.52
N ALA A 19 -26.81 -7.54 9.10
CA ALA A 19 -26.33 -8.75 9.74
C ALA A 19 -25.65 -9.66 8.71
N ILE A 20 -24.48 -10.17 9.06
CA ILE A 20 -23.73 -11.11 8.23
C ILE A 20 -24.34 -12.50 8.42
N ILE A 21 -24.76 -13.11 7.33
CA ILE A 21 -25.23 -14.51 7.30
C ILE A 21 -24.00 -15.41 7.28
N ARG A 22 -23.15 -15.25 6.26
CA ARG A 22 -21.90 -16.01 6.07
C ARG A 22 -21.00 -15.35 5.02
N SER A 23 -19.80 -15.88 4.82
CA SER A 23 -19.02 -15.64 3.61
C SER A 23 -19.45 -16.58 2.48
N VAL A 24 -19.60 -16.04 1.27
CA VAL A 24 -19.84 -16.78 0.03
C VAL A 24 -18.51 -16.83 -0.74
N PRO A 25 -17.93 -18.02 -0.97
CA PRO A 25 -16.66 -18.16 -1.68
C PRO A 25 -16.75 -17.72 -3.16
N SER A 26 -15.61 -17.31 -3.73
CA SER A 26 -15.45 -17.20 -5.18
C SER A 26 -15.79 -18.53 -5.87
N GLY A 27 -16.31 -18.47 -7.10
CA GLY A 27 -16.76 -19.63 -7.87
C GLY A 27 -18.10 -20.22 -7.44
N THR A 28 -18.73 -19.70 -6.38
CA THR A 28 -20.08 -20.10 -6.02
C THR A 28 -21.06 -19.67 -7.11
N LYS A 29 -21.79 -20.64 -7.70
CA LYS A 29 -22.87 -20.36 -8.65
C LYS A 29 -24.06 -19.74 -7.92
N VAL A 30 -24.59 -18.67 -8.49
CA VAL A 30 -25.67 -17.90 -7.91
C VAL A 30 -26.71 -17.50 -8.96
N THR A 31 -27.94 -17.35 -8.51
CA THR A 31 -29.02 -16.75 -9.28
C THR A 31 -29.27 -15.34 -8.77
N VAL A 32 -29.21 -14.34 -9.65
CA VAL A 32 -29.53 -12.93 -9.31
C VAL A 32 -31.04 -12.79 -9.17
N LEU A 33 -31.48 -12.33 -8.01
CA LEU A 33 -32.89 -12.10 -7.68
C LEU A 33 -33.30 -10.63 -7.85
N ASP A 34 -32.46 -9.69 -7.41
CA ASP A 34 -32.66 -8.24 -7.53
C ASP A 34 -31.32 -7.50 -7.62
N ASP A 35 -31.11 -6.70 -8.66
CA ASP A 35 -29.90 -5.88 -8.85
C ASP A 35 -30.18 -4.38 -8.98
N LYS A 36 -31.38 -3.95 -8.60
CA LYS A 36 -31.79 -2.54 -8.71
C LYS A 36 -31.30 -1.67 -7.55
N LYS A 37 -30.76 -2.28 -6.48
CA LYS A 37 -30.35 -1.60 -5.24
C LYS A 37 -28.83 -1.47 -5.09
N LEU A 38 -28.19 -0.88 -6.09
CA LEU A 38 -26.75 -0.64 -6.07
C LEU A 38 -26.32 0.11 -4.79
N PRO A 39 -25.17 -0.26 -4.17
CA PRO A 39 -24.15 -1.18 -4.70
C PRO A 39 -24.39 -2.65 -4.35
N PHE A 40 -25.60 -3.05 -3.92
CA PHE A 40 -25.90 -4.43 -3.52
C PHE A 40 -26.82 -5.14 -4.52
N THR A 41 -26.61 -6.45 -4.62
CA THR A 41 -27.42 -7.37 -5.44
C THR A 41 -27.87 -8.53 -4.57
N GLU A 42 -29.17 -8.81 -4.60
CA GLU A 42 -29.77 -9.98 -3.97
C GLU A 42 -29.50 -11.21 -4.83
N ILE A 43 -28.97 -12.24 -4.20
CA ILE A 43 -28.60 -13.49 -4.83
C ILE A 43 -29.25 -14.68 -4.10
N LEU A 44 -29.41 -15.77 -4.85
CA LEU A 44 -29.69 -17.10 -4.35
C LEU A 44 -28.46 -17.97 -4.61
N ILE A 45 -27.92 -18.64 -3.60
CA ILE A 45 -26.83 -19.60 -3.76
C ILE A 45 -27.41 -20.90 -4.30
N ASP A 46 -27.03 -21.28 -5.53
CA ASP A 46 -27.66 -22.39 -6.24
C ASP A 46 -27.50 -23.73 -5.50
N ALA A 47 -26.36 -23.93 -4.82
CA ALA A 47 -26.06 -25.18 -4.10
C ALA A 47 -26.85 -25.35 -2.80
N THR A 48 -27.25 -24.25 -2.14
CA THR A 48 -27.87 -24.30 -0.81
C THR A 48 -29.31 -23.78 -0.79
N GLY A 49 -29.73 -23.04 -1.80
CA GLY A 49 -31.00 -22.31 -1.81
C GLY A 49 -31.05 -21.13 -0.82
N GLU A 50 -29.92 -20.77 -0.21
CA GLU A 50 -29.83 -19.64 0.70
C GLU A 50 -29.82 -18.32 -0.08
N LYS A 51 -30.57 -17.32 0.40
CA LYS A 51 -30.65 -16.00 -0.24
C LYS A 51 -30.11 -14.89 0.65
N GLY A 52 -29.62 -13.84 0.02
CA GLY A 52 -29.18 -12.62 0.72
C GLY A 52 -28.52 -11.64 -0.23
N TRP A 53 -27.95 -10.59 0.34
CA TRP A 53 -27.36 -9.46 -0.39
C TRP A 53 -25.85 -9.51 -0.35
N VAL A 54 -25.21 -9.34 -1.50
CA VAL A 54 -23.76 -9.15 -1.64
C VAL A 54 -23.50 -7.85 -2.40
N VAL A 55 -22.27 -7.32 -2.33
CA VAL A 55 -21.87 -6.19 -3.17
C VAL A 55 -21.85 -6.61 -4.64
N ASP A 56 -22.45 -5.79 -5.51
CA ASP A 56 -22.71 -6.10 -6.92
C ASP A 56 -21.43 -6.44 -7.70
N GLU A 57 -20.35 -5.71 -7.42
CA GLU A 57 -19.03 -5.90 -8.05
C GLU A 57 -18.49 -7.34 -7.90
N ALA A 58 -18.92 -8.05 -6.85
CA ALA A 58 -18.47 -9.41 -6.59
C ALA A 58 -19.15 -10.48 -7.46
N ILE A 59 -20.12 -10.11 -8.30
CA ILE A 59 -20.88 -11.06 -9.13
C ILE A 59 -20.54 -10.88 -10.60
N ASP A 60 -20.26 -11.97 -11.32
CA ASP A 60 -20.34 -11.99 -12.78
C ASP A 60 -21.73 -12.45 -13.17
N LYS A 61 -22.54 -11.51 -13.69
CA LYS A 61 -23.91 -11.79 -14.11
C LYS A 61 -24.00 -12.44 -15.48
N THR A 62 -22.87 -12.55 -16.19
CA THR A 62 -22.80 -12.97 -17.60
C THR A 62 -22.28 -14.40 -17.77
N ARG A 63 -21.77 -15.03 -16.71
CA ARG A 63 -21.14 -16.36 -16.75
C ARG A 63 -21.53 -17.17 -15.51
N ASP A 64 -21.45 -18.48 -15.61
CA ASP A 64 -21.71 -19.43 -14.51
C ASP A 64 -20.44 -20.11 -13.99
N THR A 65 -19.28 -19.70 -14.49
CA THR A 65 -17.96 -20.13 -14.06
C THR A 65 -17.07 -18.90 -13.89
N VAL A 66 -16.12 -18.96 -12.95
CA VAL A 66 -15.13 -17.90 -12.76
C VAL A 66 -14.32 -17.81 -14.05
N GLY A 67 -14.52 -16.73 -14.81
CA GLY A 67 -13.65 -16.40 -15.92
C GLY A 67 -12.27 -15.96 -15.43
N PRO A 68 -11.31 -15.68 -16.33
CA PRO A 68 -10.14 -14.89 -15.95
C PRO A 68 -10.58 -13.66 -15.16
N LEU A 69 -9.81 -13.30 -14.12
CA LEU A 69 -10.06 -12.07 -13.39
C LEU A 69 -10.00 -10.90 -14.38
N ASP A 70 -10.79 -9.86 -14.10
CA ASP A 70 -10.73 -8.65 -14.91
C ASP A 70 -9.31 -8.08 -14.86
N LYS A 71 -8.61 -8.10 -15.98
CA LYS A 71 -7.22 -7.66 -16.07
C LYS A 71 -7.07 -6.18 -15.70
N LEU A 72 -8.09 -5.35 -15.96
CA LEU A 72 -8.07 -3.94 -15.53
C LEU A 72 -8.15 -3.82 -14.01
N LEU A 73 -8.99 -4.64 -13.37
CA LEU A 73 -9.12 -4.69 -11.91
C LEU A 73 -7.83 -5.16 -11.25
N VAL A 74 -7.21 -6.23 -11.78
CA VAL A 74 -5.93 -6.73 -11.27
C VAL A 74 -4.81 -5.70 -11.48
N ALA A 75 -4.76 -5.06 -12.65
CA ALA A 75 -3.78 -4.00 -12.91
C ALA A 75 -3.94 -2.82 -11.94
N ALA A 76 -5.16 -2.38 -11.66
CA ALA A 76 -5.41 -1.32 -10.68
C ALA A 76 -4.93 -1.70 -9.27
N GLU A 77 -5.19 -2.94 -8.85
CA GLU A 77 -4.71 -3.48 -7.58
C GLU A 77 -3.16 -3.52 -7.55
N CYS A 78 -2.50 -3.99 -8.61
CA CYS A 78 -1.04 -4.00 -8.71
C CYS A 78 -0.43 -2.59 -8.59
N VAL A 79 -1.06 -1.57 -9.20
CA VAL A 79 -0.60 -0.18 -9.12
C VAL A 79 -0.72 0.37 -7.70
N GLU A 80 -1.87 0.18 -7.06
CA GLU A 80 -2.10 0.63 -5.67
C GLU A 80 -1.13 -0.07 -4.70
N LEU A 81 -0.92 -1.38 -4.86
CA LEU A 81 -0.02 -2.13 -3.99
C LEU A 81 1.44 -1.76 -4.18
N ALA A 82 1.90 -1.58 -5.43
CA ALA A 82 3.27 -1.10 -5.69
C ALA A 82 3.51 0.30 -5.08
N ALA A 83 2.50 1.18 -5.09
CA ALA A 83 2.58 2.47 -4.44
C ALA A 83 2.60 2.40 -2.90
N ASN A 84 1.95 1.38 -2.31
CA ASN A 84 1.82 1.25 -0.86
C ASN A 84 2.98 0.48 -0.20
N TYR A 85 3.50 -0.56 -0.84
CA TYR A 85 4.50 -1.47 -0.26
C TYR A 85 5.88 -1.34 -0.91
N GLY A 86 6.01 -0.52 -1.96
CA GLY A 86 7.18 -0.53 -2.83
C GLY A 86 7.09 -1.64 -3.87
N GLY A 87 8.07 -1.66 -4.79
CA GLY A 87 8.09 -2.59 -5.92
C GLY A 87 7.54 -2.01 -7.22
N ASN A 88 7.31 -2.87 -8.21
CA ASN A 88 7.02 -2.47 -9.58
C ASN A 88 5.69 -3.07 -10.06
N ALA A 89 4.70 -2.21 -10.34
CA ALA A 89 3.37 -2.64 -10.75
C ALA A 89 3.37 -3.48 -12.05
N TYR A 90 4.27 -3.17 -12.99
CA TYR A 90 4.46 -3.95 -14.21
C TYR A 90 4.97 -5.35 -13.88
N TYR A 91 5.90 -5.47 -12.93
CA TYR A 91 6.41 -6.77 -12.47
C TYR A 91 5.28 -7.62 -11.87
N LEU A 92 4.50 -7.06 -10.93
CA LEU A 92 3.40 -7.78 -10.28
C LEU A 92 2.39 -8.32 -11.31
N MET A 93 1.95 -7.47 -12.24
CA MET A 93 1.00 -7.84 -13.29
C MET A 93 1.60 -8.87 -14.26
N THR A 94 2.89 -8.73 -14.60
CA THR A 94 3.59 -9.66 -15.48
C THR A 94 3.72 -11.05 -14.86
N ILE A 95 4.02 -11.16 -13.56
CA ILE A 95 4.11 -12.47 -12.90
C ILE A 95 2.73 -13.13 -12.80
N ALA A 96 1.68 -12.38 -12.48
CA ALA A 96 0.30 -12.89 -12.48
C ALA A 96 -0.08 -13.44 -13.88
N GLN A 97 0.25 -12.70 -14.94
CA GLN A 97 0.06 -13.14 -16.32
C GLN A 97 0.89 -14.38 -16.65
N MET A 98 2.16 -14.42 -16.26
CA MET A 98 3.08 -15.50 -16.55
C MET A 98 2.67 -16.82 -15.87
N ARG A 99 2.29 -16.75 -14.59
CA ARG A 99 2.01 -17.95 -13.78
C ARG A 99 0.63 -18.53 -14.05
N THR A 100 -0.37 -17.69 -14.30
CA THR A 100 -1.78 -18.14 -14.33
C THR A 100 -2.60 -17.57 -15.46
N ASN A 101 -2.03 -16.71 -16.32
CA ASN A 101 -2.78 -15.94 -17.31
C ASN A 101 -3.87 -15.07 -16.67
N ILE A 102 -3.62 -14.58 -15.44
CA ILE A 102 -4.55 -13.76 -14.64
C ILE A 102 -5.88 -14.51 -14.40
N ILE A 103 -5.76 -15.74 -13.93
CA ILE A 103 -6.91 -16.56 -13.57
C ILE A 103 -6.81 -16.89 -12.09
N ASP A 104 -7.90 -16.71 -11.36
CA ASP A 104 -8.02 -17.15 -9.96
C ASP A 104 -8.30 -18.67 -9.92
N VAL A 105 -7.30 -19.46 -10.33
CA VAL A 105 -7.42 -20.92 -10.42
C VAL A 105 -7.28 -21.54 -9.05
N GLN A 106 -8.20 -22.41 -8.66
CA GLN A 106 -8.03 -23.30 -7.51
C GLN A 106 -7.56 -24.66 -8.03
N GLY A 107 -6.24 -24.89 -7.99
CA GLY A 107 -5.61 -26.14 -8.43
C GLY A 107 -5.33 -27.08 -7.26
N PRO A 108 -5.11 -28.39 -7.51
CA PRO A 108 -4.77 -29.35 -6.46
C PRO A 108 -3.38 -29.11 -5.83
N GLN A 109 -2.50 -28.34 -6.49
CA GLN A 109 -1.14 -28.06 -6.02
C GLN A 109 -0.83 -26.58 -5.83
N THR A 110 -1.52 -25.70 -6.56
CA THR A 110 -1.31 -24.25 -6.55
C THR A 110 -2.64 -23.53 -6.60
N SER A 111 -2.71 -22.36 -5.96
CA SER A 111 -3.92 -21.57 -5.84
C SER A 111 -3.72 -20.12 -6.27
N GLY A 112 -4.77 -19.60 -6.88
CA GLY A 112 -5.01 -18.22 -7.25
C GLY A 112 -3.99 -17.61 -8.19
N LEU A 113 -4.01 -16.28 -8.25
CA LEU A 113 -3.39 -15.43 -9.27
C LEU A 113 -1.88 -15.65 -9.45
N PHE A 114 -1.16 -15.97 -8.38
CA PHE A 114 0.29 -16.16 -8.39
C PHE A 114 0.72 -17.63 -8.27
N ALA A 115 -0.24 -18.57 -8.38
CA ALA A 115 -0.02 -20.00 -8.26
C ALA A 115 0.78 -20.35 -6.98
N PHE A 116 0.34 -19.83 -5.84
CA PHE A 116 0.95 -20.10 -4.54
C PHE A 116 0.69 -21.54 -4.13
N THR A 117 1.71 -22.22 -3.60
CA THR A 117 1.51 -23.49 -2.87
C THR A 117 1.12 -23.20 -1.42
N ASN A 118 0.57 -24.19 -0.71
CA ASN A 118 0.29 -24.05 0.72
C ASN A 118 1.57 -23.78 1.54
N GLU A 119 2.70 -24.37 1.13
CA GLU A 119 4.00 -24.17 1.78
C GLU A 119 4.51 -22.75 1.54
N GLU A 120 4.59 -22.30 0.29
CA GLU A 120 5.01 -20.94 -0.06
C GLU A 120 4.15 -19.87 0.62
N TRP A 121 2.82 -20.11 0.71
CA TRP A 121 1.92 -19.26 1.49
C TRP A 121 2.31 -19.24 2.97
N THR A 122 2.48 -20.40 3.59
CA THR A 122 2.80 -20.50 5.02
C THR A 122 4.13 -19.83 5.36
N LEU A 123 5.13 -19.94 4.48
CA LEU A 123 6.44 -19.30 4.66
C LEU A 123 6.37 -17.77 4.61
N ASN A 124 5.42 -17.20 3.85
CA ASN A 124 5.39 -15.78 3.54
C ASN A 124 4.21 -15.02 4.17
N ALA A 125 3.10 -15.67 4.52
CA ALA A 125 1.84 -15.04 4.90
C ALA A 125 1.85 -14.17 6.17
N ASN A 126 2.98 -14.08 6.88
CA ASN A 126 3.12 -13.31 8.11
C ASN A 126 4.18 -12.21 7.97
N HIS A 127 3.71 -10.97 8.05
CA HIS A 127 4.48 -9.74 7.94
C HIS A 127 4.01 -8.73 9.00
N PRO A 128 4.43 -8.89 10.27
CA PRO A 128 3.99 -8.02 11.36
C PRO A 128 4.37 -6.55 11.14
N GLU A 129 5.44 -6.28 10.39
CA GLU A 129 5.87 -4.92 10.01
C GLU A 129 4.84 -4.18 9.14
N TYR A 130 3.95 -4.91 8.48
CA TYR A 130 2.85 -4.38 7.67
C TYR A 130 1.46 -4.64 8.29
N GLU A 131 1.42 -5.12 9.55
CA GLU A 131 0.18 -5.56 10.22
C GLU A 131 -0.58 -6.65 9.45
N ILE A 132 0.16 -7.50 8.71
CA ILE A 132 -0.40 -8.58 7.90
C ILE A 132 -0.08 -9.93 8.53
N GLY A 133 -1.14 -10.72 8.73
CA GLY A 133 -1.04 -12.12 9.17
C GLY A 133 -2.17 -12.91 8.55
N TYR A 134 -1.92 -13.52 7.39
CA TYR A 134 -2.92 -14.33 6.70
C TYR A 134 -2.86 -15.80 7.14
N SER A 135 -4.03 -16.37 7.33
CA SER A 135 -4.26 -17.80 7.50
C SER A 135 -4.27 -18.53 6.16
N LEU A 136 -4.20 -19.86 6.17
CA LEU A 136 -4.31 -20.66 4.95
C LEU A 136 -5.68 -20.51 4.24
N SER A 137 -6.75 -20.17 4.97
CA SER A 137 -8.06 -19.95 4.33
C SER A 137 -8.08 -18.73 3.40
N GLU A 138 -7.19 -17.76 3.64
CA GLU A 138 -7.06 -16.55 2.83
C GLU A 138 -6.23 -16.76 1.56
N LEU A 139 -5.61 -17.94 1.39
CA LEU A 139 -4.94 -18.32 0.14
C LEU A 139 -5.91 -18.27 -1.06
N SER A 140 -7.21 -18.46 -0.84
CA SER A 140 -8.23 -18.34 -1.89
C SER A 140 -8.66 -16.90 -2.22
N ASP A 141 -8.17 -15.90 -1.49
CA ASP A 141 -8.45 -14.49 -1.77
C ASP A 141 -7.35 -13.90 -2.66
N TRP A 142 -7.66 -13.67 -3.94
CA TRP A 142 -6.70 -13.12 -4.89
C TRP A 142 -6.14 -11.74 -4.49
N ARG A 143 -6.86 -10.94 -3.70
CA ARG A 143 -6.34 -9.66 -3.20
C ARG A 143 -5.33 -9.87 -2.08
N ALA A 144 -5.59 -10.80 -1.16
CA ALA A 144 -4.59 -11.17 -0.16
C ALA A 144 -3.32 -11.71 -0.83
N GLN A 145 -3.47 -12.48 -1.91
CA GLN A 145 -2.35 -12.94 -2.72
C GLN A 145 -1.60 -11.80 -3.42
N CYS A 146 -2.30 -10.81 -4.01
CA CYS A 146 -1.66 -9.62 -4.58
C CYS A 146 -0.84 -8.86 -3.53
N THR A 147 -1.43 -8.60 -2.36
CA THR A 147 -0.75 -7.91 -1.26
C THR A 147 0.49 -8.65 -0.82
N LEU A 148 0.37 -9.96 -0.58
CA LEU A 148 1.49 -10.79 -0.17
C LEU A 148 2.60 -10.80 -1.22
N PHE A 149 2.26 -11.00 -2.49
CA PHE A 149 3.25 -11.03 -3.56
C PHE A 149 3.94 -9.68 -3.76
N ALA A 150 3.22 -8.56 -3.59
CA ALA A 150 3.81 -7.22 -3.63
C ALA A 150 4.88 -7.02 -2.55
N ILE A 151 4.59 -7.44 -1.31
CA ILE A 151 5.53 -7.39 -0.19
C ILE A 151 6.76 -8.27 -0.47
N MET A 152 6.53 -9.51 -0.90
CA MET A 152 7.61 -10.43 -1.26
C MET A 152 8.52 -9.86 -2.35
N ALA A 153 7.94 -9.22 -3.37
CA ALA A 153 8.69 -8.62 -4.47
C ALA A 153 9.51 -7.41 -4.00
N ALA A 154 8.93 -6.51 -3.21
CA ALA A 154 9.63 -5.35 -2.66
C ALA A 154 10.81 -5.77 -1.77
N GLN A 155 10.57 -6.66 -0.80
CA GLN A 155 11.62 -7.13 0.12
C GLN A 155 12.75 -7.87 -0.60
N THR A 156 12.41 -8.69 -1.60
CA THR A 156 13.42 -9.40 -2.40
C THR A 156 14.23 -8.43 -3.26
N ALA A 157 13.59 -7.42 -3.85
CA ALA A 157 14.26 -6.39 -4.65
C ALA A 157 15.25 -5.58 -3.80
N ASP A 158 14.82 -5.13 -2.62
CA ASP A 158 15.67 -4.38 -1.69
C ASP A 158 16.86 -5.22 -1.23
N ALA A 159 16.61 -6.43 -0.74
CA ALA A 159 17.67 -7.32 -0.25
C ALA A 159 18.68 -7.70 -1.35
N LEU A 160 18.21 -7.91 -2.58
CA LEU A 160 19.08 -8.23 -3.70
C LEU A 160 19.86 -6.99 -4.18
N SER A 161 19.22 -5.82 -4.20
CA SER A 161 19.87 -4.54 -4.53
C SER A 161 21.02 -4.27 -3.57
N ASP A 162 20.79 -4.43 -2.27
CA ASP A 162 21.82 -4.30 -1.23
C ASP A 162 22.95 -5.32 -1.42
N ALA A 163 22.61 -6.57 -1.73
CA ALA A 163 23.58 -7.64 -1.93
C ALA A 163 24.46 -7.45 -3.18
N LEU A 164 23.95 -6.76 -4.20
CA LEU A 164 24.65 -6.49 -5.46
C LEU A 164 25.25 -5.09 -5.53
N ALA A 165 24.86 -4.17 -4.65
CA ALA A 165 25.18 -2.75 -4.69
C ALA A 165 24.82 -2.08 -6.03
N THR A 166 23.69 -2.48 -6.63
CA THR A 166 23.17 -1.93 -7.88
C THR A 166 21.67 -2.20 -8.00
N ASP A 167 21.00 -1.43 -8.86
CA ASP A 167 19.60 -1.66 -9.20
C ASP A 167 19.37 -3.08 -9.74
N VAL A 168 18.22 -3.66 -9.37
CA VAL A 168 17.82 -5.02 -9.72
C VAL A 168 16.87 -5.01 -10.91
N SER A 169 17.19 -5.80 -11.95
CA SER A 169 16.27 -6.05 -13.07
C SER A 169 15.15 -7.04 -12.71
N MET A 170 14.04 -7.02 -13.45
CA MET A 170 12.94 -7.98 -13.25
C MET A 170 13.38 -9.44 -13.43
N VAL A 171 14.36 -9.70 -14.30
CA VAL A 171 14.94 -11.04 -14.51
C VAL A 171 15.66 -11.51 -13.25
N GLN A 172 16.50 -10.65 -12.66
CA GLN A 172 17.23 -10.96 -11.43
C GLN A 172 16.29 -11.09 -10.23
N LEU A 173 15.26 -10.25 -10.15
CA LEU A 173 14.22 -10.33 -9.11
C LEU A 173 13.48 -11.66 -9.18
N LEU A 174 13.01 -12.06 -10.37
CA LEU A 174 12.32 -13.35 -10.53
C LEU A 174 13.26 -14.51 -10.22
N LEU A 175 14.52 -14.45 -10.63
CA LEU A 175 15.51 -15.47 -10.26
C LEU A 175 15.60 -15.59 -8.73
N ALA A 176 15.75 -14.49 -8.00
CA ALA A 176 15.82 -14.50 -6.53
C ALA A 176 14.54 -15.01 -5.87
N GLN A 177 13.36 -14.64 -6.38
CA GLN A 177 12.09 -15.18 -5.89
C GLN A 177 11.89 -16.66 -6.22
N THR A 178 12.63 -17.20 -7.19
CA THR A 178 12.58 -18.63 -7.54
C THR A 178 13.59 -19.44 -6.74
N ILE A 179 14.88 -19.05 -6.69
CA ILE A 179 15.95 -19.88 -6.11
C ILE A 179 16.49 -19.38 -4.75
N GLY A 180 15.96 -18.27 -4.24
CA GLY A 180 16.43 -17.64 -3.01
C GLY A 180 17.53 -16.61 -3.24
N LEU A 181 17.68 -15.70 -2.28
CA LEU A 181 18.56 -14.54 -2.36
C LEU A 181 20.02 -14.95 -2.53
N LEU A 182 20.51 -15.88 -1.69
CA LEU A 182 21.93 -16.25 -1.70
C LEU A 182 22.31 -16.97 -3.00
N ALA A 183 21.47 -17.89 -3.46
CA ALA A 183 21.69 -18.64 -4.69
C ALA A 183 21.60 -17.72 -5.91
N ALA A 184 20.65 -16.78 -5.96
CA ALA A 184 20.55 -15.80 -7.04
C ALA A 184 21.75 -14.86 -7.09
N ARG A 185 22.24 -14.38 -5.93
CA ARG A 185 23.48 -13.59 -5.87
C ARG A 185 24.66 -14.36 -6.45
N GLN A 186 24.84 -15.63 -6.07
CA GLN A 186 25.89 -16.49 -6.61
C GLN A 186 25.75 -16.66 -8.13
N ALA A 187 24.52 -16.91 -8.60
CA ALA A 187 24.22 -17.09 -10.01
C ALA A 187 24.60 -15.84 -10.83
N ILE A 188 24.15 -14.66 -10.37
CA ILE A 188 24.41 -13.38 -11.05
C ILE A 188 25.91 -13.07 -11.09
N GLY A 189 26.65 -13.40 -10.02
CA GLY A 189 28.11 -13.23 -9.97
C GLY A 189 28.89 -14.22 -10.85
N ASN A 190 28.28 -15.31 -11.30
CA ASN A 190 28.93 -16.34 -12.12
C ASN A 190 27.97 -16.97 -13.14
N VAL A 191 27.59 -16.20 -14.16
CA VAL A 191 26.61 -16.63 -15.18
C VAL A 191 27.04 -17.86 -16.00
N GLY A 192 28.34 -18.19 -16.00
CA GLY A 192 28.87 -19.40 -16.65
C GLY A 192 28.75 -20.68 -15.81
N GLN A 193 28.34 -20.59 -14.54
CA GLN A 193 28.17 -21.73 -13.65
C GLN A 193 27.13 -22.72 -14.21
N ASN A 194 27.36 -24.02 -13.98
CA ASN A 194 26.38 -25.05 -14.30
C ASN A 194 25.09 -24.86 -13.49
N ALA A 195 23.96 -24.72 -14.20
CA ALA A 195 22.65 -24.45 -13.61
C ALA A 195 22.18 -25.56 -12.67
N ALA A 196 22.30 -26.82 -13.09
CA ALA A 196 21.86 -27.96 -12.29
C ALA A 196 22.66 -28.08 -10.98
N ALA A 197 23.97 -27.83 -11.02
CA ALA A 197 24.83 -27.83 -9.83
C ALA A 197 24.49 -26.67 -8.88
N LEU A 198 24.15 -25.49 -9.41
CA LEU A 198 23.66 -24.37 -8.60
C LEU A 198 22.38 -24.75 -7.86
N ILE A 199 21.38 -25.28 -8.59
CA ILE A 199 20.07 -25.64 -8.03
C ILE A 199 20.20 -26.76 -7.00
N ALA A 200 20.98 -27.80 -7.29
CA ALA A 200 21.24 -28.90 -6.35
C ALA A 200 22.01 -28.46 -5.10
N GLY A 201 22.73 -27.33 -5.18
CA GLY A 201 23.47 -26.75 -4.06
C GLY A 201 22.62 -25.93 -3.09
N ILE A 202 21.33 -25.69 -3.39
CA ILE A 202 20.44 -24.93 -2.51
C ILE A 202 20.11 -25.78 -1.27
N ALA A 203 20.69 -25.41 -0.13
CA ALA A 203 20.46 -26.12 1.12
C ALA A 203 19.02 -25.88 1.64
N PRO A 204 18.31 -26.91 2.14
CA PRO A 204 16.95 -26.74 2.69
C PRO A 204 16.84 -25.67 3.79
N ALA A 205 17.85 -25.56 4.65
CA ALA A 205 17.89 -24.54 5.69
C ALA A 205 17.97 -23.12 5.10
N GLN A 206 18.75 -22.92 4.03
CA GLN A 206 18.83 -21.63 3.35
C GLN A 206 17.54 -21.31 2.62
N ALA A 207 16.93 -22.29 1.94
CA ALA A 207 15.64 -22.10 1.29
C ALA A 207 14.55 -21.69 2.30
N GLN A 208 14.54 -22.28 3.50
CA GLN A 208 13.64 -21.87 4.58
C GLN A 208 13.89 -20.42 5.02
N THR A 209 15.16 -20.02 5.18
CA THR A 209 15.54 -18.63 5.52
C THR A 209 15.09 -17.65 4.43
N ASP A 210 15.25 -18.03 3.17
CA ASP A 210 14.86 -17.24 2.00
C ASP A 210 13.36 -17.39 1.67
N ARG A 211 12.60 -18.16 2.46
CA ARG A 211 11.16 -18.42 2.32
C ARG A 211 10.76 -19.03 0.96
N ILE A 212 11.61 -19.91 0.43
CA ILE A 212 11.44 -20.60 -0.85
C ILE A 212 10.88 -22.01 -0.62
N ASP A 213 9.77 -22.32 -1.30
CA ASP A 213 9.29 -23.69 -1.45
C ASP A 213 10.11 -24.43 -2.52
N LEU A 214 11.01 -25.31 -2.07
CA LEU A 214 11.88 -26.09 -2.96
C LEU A 214 11.11 -27.01 -3.92
N ALA A 215 9.86 -27.39 -3.61
CA ALA A 215 9.06 -28.19 -4.52
C ALA A 215 8.72 -27.41 -5.81
N ASN A 216 8.68 -26.08 -5.76
CA ASN A 216 8.39 -25.26 -6.94
C ASN A 216 9.52 -25.32 -7.98
N LEU A 217 10.76 -25.57 -7.57
CA LEU A 217 11.91 -25.67 -8.49
C LEU A 217 11.75 -26.79 -9.52
N ALA A 218 11.16 -27.92 -9.10
CA ALA A 218 10.90 -29.07 -9.96
C ALA A 218 9.52 -29.04 -10.63
N ASN A 219 8.63 -28.14 -10.17
CA ASN A 219 7.24 -28.05 -10.63
C ASN A 219 6.98 -26.73 -11.36
N ARG A 220 6.38 -25.76 -10.68
CA ARG A 220 5.95 -24.46 -11.25
C ARG A 220 7.08 -23.75 -12.00
N ASP A 221 8.28 -23.73 -11.42
CA ASP A 221 9.39 -22.91 -11.89
C ASP A 221 10.39 -23.69 -12.77
N ALA A 222 10.14 -24.99 -12.98
CA ALA A 222 11.04 -25.85 -13.76
C ALA A 222 11.29 -25.35 -15.19
N ALA A 223 10.32 -24.64 -15.79
CA ALA A 223 10.48 -24.04 -17.10
C ALA A 223 11.45 -22.84 -17.13
N LEU A 224 11.55 -22.11 -16.02
CA LEU A 224 12.45 -20.96 -15.84
C LEU A 224 13.89 -21.40 -15.58
N LEU A 225 14.06 -22.58 -14.98
CA LEU A 225 15.34 -23.12 -14.54
C LEU A 225 16.00 -24.06 -15.57
N LYS A 226 15.61 -23.95 -16.85
CA LYS A 226 16.16 -24.75 -17.94
C LYS A 226 17.51 -24.21 -18.42
N GLY A 227 18.30 -25.11 -19.00
CA GLY A 227 19.57 -24.77 -19.63
C GLY A 227 20.77 -25.45 -18.97
N SER A 228 21.95 -25.28 -19.57
CA SER A 228 23.19 -25.87 -19.05
C SER A 228 23.89 -24.93 -18.09
N THR A 229 23.73 -23.62 -18.29
CA THR A 229 24.39 -22.55 -17.53
C THR A 229 23.38 -21.61 -16.89
N VAL A 230 23.83 -20.82 -15.91
CA VAL A 230 23.01 -19.74 -15.33
C VAL A 230 22.59 -18.72 -16.40
N ASN A 231 23.45 -18.45 -17.38
CA ASN A 231 23.09 -17.57 -18.50
C ASN A 231 21.88 -18.07 -19.28
N ASP A 232 21.76 -19.39 -19.47
CA ASP A 232 20.60 -19.99 -20.12
C ASP A 232 19.33 -19.83 -19.27
N MET A 233 19.44 -19.95 -17.95
CA MET A 233 18.32 -19.70 -17.03
C MET A 233 17.85 -18.25 -17.09
N LEU A 234 18.77 -17.29 -17.06
CA LEU A 234 18.45 -15.86 -17.18
C LEU A 234 17.73 -15.56 -18.50
N ALA A 235 18.19 -16.14 -19.61
CA ALA A 235 17.54 -16.01 -20.91
C ALA A 235 16.15 -16.66 -20.94
N ALA A 236 15.96 -17.80 -20.28
CA ALA A 236 14.64 -18.45 -20.17
C ALA A 236 13.65 -17.61 -19.36
N ILE A 237 14.11 -17.02 -18.26
CA ILE A 237 13.34 -16.08 -17.44
C ILE A 237 12.97 -14.84 -18.26
N GLU A 238 13.94 -14.21 -18.90
CA GLU A 238 13.73 -13.02 -19.72
C GLU A 238 12.70 -13.27 -20.84
N ALA A 239 12.82 -14.40 -21.55
CA ALA A 239 11.87 -14.76 -22.60
C ALA A 239 10.43 -14.87 -22.06
N LYS A 240 10.25 -15.48 -20.87
CA LYS A 240 8.93 -15.65 -20.25
C LYS A 240 8.35 -14.35 -19.71
N LEU A 241 9.19 -13.49 -19.12
CA LEU A 241 8.79 -12.16 -18.71
C LEU A 241 8.36 -11.32 -19.91
N ASN A 242 9.13 -11.31 -21.00
CA ASN A 242 8.82 -10.54 -22.21
C ASN A 242 7.50 -11.00 -22.87
N GLU A 243 7.29 -12.31 -23.01
CA GLU A 243 6.03 -12.88 -23.53
C GLU A 243 4.82 -12.42 -22.69
N SER A 244 4.96 -12.48 -21.36
CA SER A 244 3.88 -12.14 -20.43
C SER A 244 3.64 -10.63 -20.37
N PHE A 245 4.71 -9.83 -20.33
CA PHE A 245 4.66 -8.38 -20.31
C PHE A 245 3.96 -7.82 -21.54
N ALA A 246 4.29 -8.32 -22.73
CA ALA A 246 3.64 -7.92 -23.99
C ALA A 246 2.11 -8.13 -23.96
N SER A 247 1.61 -9.07 -23.15
CA SER A 247 0.17 -9.36 -23.02
C SER A 247 -0.56 -8.43 -22.05
N VAL A 248 0.15 -7.65 -21.23
CA VAL A 248 -0.44 -6.81 -20.17
C VAL A 248 0.03 -5.35 -20.19
N ASP A 249 1.11 -5.02 -20.91
CA ASP A 249 1.74 -3.69 -20.96
C ASP A 249 0.73 -2.54 -21.11
N VAL A 250 -0.08 -2.58 -22.18
CA VAL A 250 -1.10 -1.54 -22.43
C VAL A 250 -2.05 -1.37 -21.24
N ILE A 251 -2.51 -2.48 -20.66
CA ILE A 251 -3.49 -2.48 -19.56
C ILE A 251 -2.87 -1.86 -18.30
N ILE A 252 -1.64 -2.24 -17.97
CA ILE A 252 -0.97 -1.74 -16.76
C ILE A 252 -0.53 -0.28 -16.94
N SER A 253 -0.07 0.13 -18.13
CA SER A 253 0.25 1.52 -18.43
C SER A 253 -0.97 2.43 -18.27
N GLU A 254 -2.13 2.03 -18.80
CA GLU A 254 -3.38 2.79 -18.62
C GLU A 254 -3.73 2.97 -17.14
N GLN A 255 -3.58 1.92 -16.32
CA GLN A 255 -3.86 2.03 -14.87
C GLN A 255 -2.83 2.88 -14.13
N VAL A 256 -1.55 2.83 -14.51
CA VAL A 256 -0.51 3.73 -13.97
C VAL A 256 -0.85 5.18 -14.30
N GLU A 257 -1.23 5.49 -15.54
CA GLU A 257 -1.63 6.85 -15.94
C GLU A 257 -2.87 7.33 -15.17
N LEU A 258 -3.88 6.46 -15.02
CA LEU A 258 -5.07 6.78 -14.22
C LEU A 258 -4.72 7.02 -12.75
N PHE A 259 -3.85 6.21 -12.17
CA PHE A 259 -3.39 6.38 -10.80
C PHE A 259 -2.60 7.67 -10.63
N ILE A 260 -1.67 7.98 -11.52
CA ILE A 260 -0.92 9.25 -11.52
C ILE A 260 -1.87 10.44 -11.70
N LYS A 261 -2.90 10.33 -12.57
CA LYS A 261 -3.92 11.36 -12.71
C LYS A 261 -4.73 11.53 -11.43
N LYS A 262 -5.11 10.44 -10.74
CA LYS A 262 -5.79 10.50 -9.44
C LYS A 262 -4.90 11.11 -8.37
N LEU A 263 -3.63 10.74 -8.32
CA LEU A 263 -2.65 11.35 -7.41
C LEU A 263 -2.50 12.83 -7.69
N ARG A 264 -2.35 13.21 -8.97
CA ARG A 264 -2.34 14.62 -9.39
C ARG A 264 -3.60 15.34 -8.97
N GLN A 265 -4.78 14.76 -9.14
CA GLN A 265 -6.05 15.35 -8.67
C GLN A 265 -6.15 15.44 -7.14
N LEU A 266 -5.54 14.51 -6.41
CA LEU A 266 -5.47 14.54 -4.95
C LEU A 266 -4.44 15.56 -4.44
N THR A 267 -3.41 15.87 -5.25
CA THR A 267 -2.43 16.94 -4.97
C THR A 267 -2.87 18.29 -5.55
N ASP A 268 -3.72 18.29 -6.58
CA ASP A 268 -4.40 19.44 -7.19
C ASP A 268 -5.71 19.72 -6.42
N LEU A 269 -5.62 19.75 -5.09
CA LEU A 269 -6.58 20.54 -4.35
C LEU A 269 -6.33 21.99 -4.79
N ALA A 270 -7.33 22.62 -5.40
CA ALA A 270 -7.20 24.01 -5.83
C ALA A 270 -6.62 24.83 -4.66
N PRO A 271 -5.51 25.58 -4.87
CA PRO A 271 -4.93 26.39 -3.81
C PRO A 271 -6.03 27.20 -3.16
N THR A 272 -6.17 27.04 -1.85
CA THR A 272 -7.07 27.90 -1.10
C THR A 272 -6.34 29.23 -0.86
N ILE A 273 -7.09 30.29 -0.64
CA ILE A 273 -6.50 31.52 -0.12
C ILE A 273 -6.17 31.32 1.36
N VAL A 274 -5.13 31.98 1.85
CA VAL A 274 -4.95 32.15 3.31
C VAL A 274 -6.22 32.82 3.82
N GLY A 275 -6.91 32.13 4.74
CA GLY A 275 -8.20 32.60 5.24
C GLY A 275 -8.08 33.76 6.22
N ASP A 276 -9.22 34.16 6.78
CA ASP A 276 -9.30 35.17 7.84
C ASP A 276 -8.71 34.61 9.16
N ILE A 277 -7.38 34.65 9.28
CA ILE A 277 -6.61 34.23 10.45
C ILE A 277 -6.11 35.46 11.20
N ASN A 278 -6.34 35.49 12.52
CA ASN A 278 -5.81 36.52 13.42
C ASN A 278 -4.31 36.32 13.69
N PHE A 279 -3.47 36.75 12.74
CA PHE A 279 -2.01 36.76 12.90
C PHE A 279 -1.51 37.71 13.99
N SER A 280 -2.37 38.61 14.49
CA SER A 280 -2.09 39.50 15.63
C SER A 280 -2.50 38.92 16.99
N SER A 281 -2.90 37.63 17.03
CA SER A 281 -3.25 36.94 18.27
C SER A 281 -2.15 37.08 19.33
N PRO A 282 -2.50 37.24 20.62
CA PRO A 282 -1.52 37.25 21.71
C PRO A 282 -0.74 35.93 21.85
N LYS A 283 -1.19 34.85 21.19
CA LYS A 283 -0.45 33.57 21.10
C LYS A 283 0.65 33.57 20.05
N ILE A 284 0.70 34.57 19.17
CA ILE A 284 1.76 34.73 18.16
C ILE A 284 2.63 35.92 18.59
N LEU A 285 3.87 35.64 18.98
CA LEU A 285 4.85 36.70 19.18
C LEU A 285 5.05 37.44 17.86
N ARG A 286 5.15 38.78 17.89
CA ARG A 286 5.32 39.60 16.67
C ARG A 286 6.52 39.18 15.83
N SER A 287 7.62 38.74 16.47
CA SER A 287 8.80 38.22 15.78
C SER A 287 8.61 36.84 15.14
N ARG A 288 7.53 36.12 15.47
CA ARG A 288 7.17 34.79 14.97
C ARG A 288 5.98 34.79 14.03
N GLU A 289 5.32 35.94 13.82
CA GLU A 289 4.26 36.11 12.83
C GLU A 289 4.65 35.59 11.43
N PRO A 290 5.87 35.84 10.92
CA PRO A 290 6.27 35.31 9.61
C PRO A 290 6.23 33.77 9.53
N MET A 291 6.46 33.06 10.65
CA MET A 291 6.38 31.60 10.68
C MET A 291 4.93 31.11 10.64
N ALA A 292 4.01 31.78 11.35
CA ALA A 292 2.59 31.48 11.27
C ALA A 292 2.05 31.68 9.85
N ARG A 293 2.43 32.79 9.18
CA ARG A 293 2.04 33.04 7.77
C ARG A 293 2.60 31.98 6.83
N LYS A 294 3.87 31.62 6.99
CA LYS A 294 4.51 30.56 6.18
C LYS A 294 3.77 29.23 6.31
N ILE A 295 3.36 28.84 7.53
CA ILE A 295 2.54 27.63 7.73
C ILE A 295 1.19 27.77 7.00
N ALA A 296 0.49 28.89 7.18
CA ALA A 296 -0.79 29.14 6.52
C ALA A 296 -0.69 29.03 5.00
N GLU A 297 0.31 29.71 4.41
CA GLU A 297 0.56 29.75 2.96
C GLU A 297 0.89 28.36 2.40
N ARG A 298 1.73 27.59 3.10
CA ARG A 298 2.08 26.22 2.68
C ARG A 298 0.88 25.29 2.75
N PHE A 299 0.11 25.34 3.84
CA PHE A 299 -1.13 24.56 3.94
C PHE A 299 -2.17 24.98 2.89
N ALA A 300 -2.32 26.28 2.66
CA ALA A 300 -3.20 26.83 1.63
C ALA A 300 -2.80 26.36 0.22
N SER A 301 -1.50 26.32 -0.07
CA SER A 301 -0.95 25.81 -1.35
C SER A 301 -1.19 24.31 -1.55
N ARG A 302 -1.39 23.55 -0.46
CA ARG A 302 -1.83 22.14 -0.48
C ARG A 302 -3.35 22.00 -0.39
N GLY A 303 -4.10 23.09 -0.56
CA GLY A 303 -5.56 23.13 -0.62
C GLY A 303 -6.28 22.94 0.73
N TYR A 304 -5.57 23.10 1.85
CA TYR A 304 -6.19 23.07 3.17
C TYR A 304 -6.91 24.40 3.47
N GLY A 305 -8.16 24.33 3.92
CA GLY A 305 -8.96 25.51 4.28
C GLY A 305 -8.50 26.21 5.56
N THR A 306 -9.14 27.33 5.89
CA THR A 306 -8.77 28.19 7.03
C THR A 306 -8.70 27.44 8.36
N LEU A 307 -9.65 26.53 8.63
CA LEU A 307 -9.70 25.78 9.88
C LEU A 307 -8.50 24.83 10.01
N GLN A 308 -8.10 24.20 8.90
CA GLN A 308 -6.94 23.32 8.83
C GLN A 308 -5.63 24.11 8.97
N GLN A 309 -5.54 25.29 8.34
CA GLN A 309 -4.43 26.23 8.52
C GLN A 309 -4.28 26.64 9.99
N ILE A 310 -5.39 27.02 10.64
CA ILE A 310 -5.41 27.38 12.07
C ILE A 310 -4.98 26.20 12.94
N ALA A 311 -5.46 24.98 12.67
CA ALA A 311 -5.08 23.80 13.44
C ALA A 311 -3.56 23.53 13.36
N ALA A 312 -2.96 23.65 12.17
CA ALA A 312 -1.52 23.50 11.98
C ALA A 312 -0.72 24.58 12.72
N ILE A 313 -1.15 25.84 12.67
CA ILE A 313 -0.49 26.94 13.41
C ILE A 313 -0.61 26.72 14.92
N ALA A 314 -1.78 26.35 15.42
CA ALA A 314 -2.00 26.07 16.83
C ALA A 314 -1.11 24.92 17.33
N ASN A 315 -0.91 23.88 16.49
CA ASN A 315 0.02 22.80 16.77
C ASN A 315 1.47 23.31 16.86
N ALA A 316 1.94 24.07 15.88
CA ALA A 316 3.30 24.61 15.90
C ALA A 316 3.56 25.63 17.03
N ILE A 317 2.54 26.38 17.47
CA ILE A 317 2.62 27.21 18.68
C ILE A 317 2.82 26.33 19.91
N GLN A 318 2.06 25.23 20.03
CA GLN A 318 2.16 24.35 21.19
C GLN A 318 3.49 23.58 21.22
N GLU A 319 4.00 23.16 20.07
CA GLU A 319 5.23 22.36 19.97
C GLU A 319 6.50 23.20 20.14
N SER A 320 6.57 24.37 19.50
CA SER A 320 7.81 25.15 19.42
C SER A 320 7.65 26.63 19.74
N ASN A 321 6.43 27.07 20.06
CA ASN A 321 6.08 28.49 20.09
C ASN A 321 6.46 29.20 18.76
N LEU A 322 6.24 28.52 17.63
CA LEU A 322 6.62 28.95 16.29
C LEU A 322 8.12 29.27 16.13
N ASN A 323 8.98 28.61 16.91
CA ASN A 323 10.43 28.78 16.82
C ASN A 323 11.05 27.69 15.95
N PRO A 324 11.51 27.99 14.71
CA PRO A 324 12.14 26.99 13.86
C PRO A 324 13.49 26.49 14.41
N SER A 325 14.09 27.22 15.35
CA SER A 325 15.32 26.79 16.02
C SER A 325 15.07 25.99 17.30
N SER A 326 13.84 25.58 17.58
CA SER A 326 13.51 24.81 18.79
C SER A 326 14.04 23.39 18.68
N THR A 327 14.64 22.90 19.77
CA THR A 327 15.21 21.55 19.86
C THR A 327 14.83 20.91 21.19
N ASN A 328 14.39 19.65 21.15
CA ASN A 328 14.34 18.79 22.32
C ASN A 328 15.32 17.64 22.15
N LEU A 329 16.32 17.58 23.04
CA LEU A 329 17.36 16.54 23.08
C LEU A 329 17.28 15.69 24.36
N ARG A 330 16.22 15.88 25.17
CA ARG A 330 16.03 15.18 26.45
C ARG A 330 14.97 14.10 26.28
N GLY A 331 15.41 12.86 26.11
CA GLY A 331 14.52 11.69 25.97
C GLY A 331 13.97 11.48 24.55
N GLU A 332 14.01 12.51 23.72
CA GLU A 332 13.72 12.47 22.27
C GLU A 332 14.72 13.35 21.51
N ARG A 333 14.71 13.26 20.18
CA ARG A 333 15.58 14.05 19.29
C ARG A 333 14.70 14.78 18.27
N SER A 334 14.07 15.87 18.72
CA SER A 334 13.00 16.58 18.02
C SER A 334 13.38 18.02 17.68
N PHE A 335 12.99 18.50 16.48
CA PHE A 335 13.46 19.77 15.94
C PHE A 335 12.37 20.58 15.22
N GLY A 336 12.54 21.90 15.27
CA GLY A 336 11.82 22.84 14.41
C GLY A 336 10.38 23.11 14.84
N LEU A 337 9.59 23.62 13.89
CA LEU A 337 8.25 24.16 14.13
C LEU A 337 7.28 23.12 14.69
N PHE A 338 7.34 21.91 14.16
CA PHE A 338 6.50 20.76 14.54
C PHE A 338 7.23 19.72 15.40
N GLN A 339 8.40 20.06 15.98
CA GLN A 339 9.19 19.14 16.82
C GLN A 339 9.34 17.73 16.22
N LEU A 340 9.72 17.65 14.95
CA LEU A 340 9.81 16.38 14.22
C LEU A 340 10.90 15.49 14.82
N ASN A 341 10.51 14.34 15.38
CA ASN A 341 11.41 13.42 16.07
C ASN A 341 12.17 12.52 15.09
N GLN A 342 13.51 12.49 15.17
CA GLN A 342 14.38 11.62 14.37
C GLN A 342 14.43 10.17 14.87
N ASN A 343 14.07 9.93 16.13
CA ASN A 343 14.10 8.59 16.74
C ASN A 343 12.77 7.88 16.53
N GLY A 344 12.45 7.54 15.28
CA GLY A 344 11.24 6.78 14.93
C GLY A 344 9.98 7.64 14.72
N GLY A 345 10.13 8.97 14.62
CA GLY A 345 9.06 9.89 14.24
C GLY A 345 9.19 10.40 12.80
N VAL A 346 8.44 11.46 12.48
CA VAL A 346 8.41 12.11 11.15
C VAL A 346 9.78 12.66 10.72
N GLY A 347 10.67 12.95 11.67
CA GLY A 347 12.02 13.43 11.37
C GLY A 347 13.02 12.33 11.01
N THR A 348 12.64 11.05 11.06
CA THR A 348 13.54 9.92 10.81
C THR A 348 14.16 10.01 9.41
N GLY A 349 15.49 9.88 9.34
CA GLY A 349 16.24 9.95 8.08
C GLY A 349 16.62 11.37 7.63
N HIS A 350 16.21 12.42 8.34
CA HIS A 350 16.58 13.81 8.04
C HIS A 350 17.66 14.32 8.99
N SER A 351 18.53 15.19 8.50
CA SER A 351 19.56 15.87 9.29
C SER A 351 18.98 16.99 10.16
N ASP A 352 19.69 17.37 11.23
CA ASP A 352 19.28 18.48 12.10
C ASP A 352 19.11 19.78 11.32
N ALA A 353 20.01 20.03 10.36
CA ALA A 353 19.97 21.22 9.52
C ALA A 353 18.69 21.27 8.66
N GLU A 354 18.28 20.13 8.09
CA GLU A 354 17.01 20.04 7.37
C GLU A 354 15.81 20.26 8.29
N LEU A 355 15.84 19.71 9.51
CA LEU A 355 14.70 19.83 10.43
C LEU A 355 14.61 21.21 11.09
N LEU A 356 15.71 21.96 11.17
CA LEU A 356 15.74 23.35 11.64
C LEU A 356 15.39 24.37 10.54
N ASP A 357 15.42 23.97 9.27
CA ASP A 357 14.93 24.80 8.18
C ASP A 357 13.38 24.84 8.19
N PRO A 358 12.77 26.03 8.32
CA PRO A 358 11.32 26.13 8.46
C PRO A 358 10.55 25.65 7.23
N ASP A 359 11.06 25.86 6.03
CA ASP A 359 10.39 25.42 4.80
C ASP A 359 10.40 23.89 4.71
N ARG A 360 11.55 23.27 5.00
CA ARG A 360 11.68 21.82 5.01
C ARG A 360 10.89 21.17 6.14
N ASN A 361 10.89 21.74 7.35
CA ASN A 361 10.12 21.22 8.49
C ASN A 361 8.60 21.21 8.20
N ILE A 362 8.07 22.27 7.57
CA ILE A 362 6.66 22.33 7.16
C ILE A 362 6.36 21.30 6.06
N GLU A 363 7.25 21.19 5.07
CA GLU A 363 7.08 20.27 3.95
C GLU A 363 7.05 18.80 4.42
N LEU A 364 7.93 18.43 5.35
CA LEU A 364 7.93 17.08 5.92
C LEU A 364 6.64 16.74 6.67
N MET A 365 6.06 17.70 7.40
CA MET A 365 4.75 17.50 8.02
C MET A 365 3.64 17.35 6.96
N LEU A 366 3.67 18.16 5.90
CA LEU A 366 2.72 18.04 4.78
C LEU A 366 2.85 16.68 4.07
N ASP A 367 4.06 16.20 3.87
CA ASP A 367 4.34 14.90 3.24
C ASP A 367 3.92 13.73 4.14
N GLU A 368 4.10 13.84 5.45
CA GLU A 368 3.56 12.88 6.43
C GLU A 368 2.04 12.80 6.30
N ILE A 369 1.33 13.94 6.28
CA ILE A 369 -0.14 13.96 6.09
C ILE A 369 -0.56 13.27 4.77
N GLN A 370 0.30 13.33 3.75
CA GLN A 370 0.05 12.70 2.44
C GLN A 370 0.30 11.18 2.42
N LYS A 371 0.91 10.59 3.44
CA LYS A 371 1.20 9.15 3.47
C LYS A 371 -0.06 8.30 3.20
N PRO A 372 0.05 7.19 2.47
CA PRO A 372 -1.11 6.38 2.08
C PRO A 372 -1.94 5.87 3.26
N TYR A 373 -1.29 5.44 4.34
CA TYR A 373 -1.96 4.94 5.54
C TYR A 373 -2.79 6.01 6.28
N LEU A 374 -2.58 7.30 5.99
CA LEU A 374 -3.36 8.42 6.52
C LEU A 374 -4.48 8.91 5.59
N LYS A 375 -4.74 8.23 4.45
CA LYS A 375 -5.74 8.65 3.44
C LYS A 375 -7.11 8.97 4.03
N LYS A 376 -7.62 8.13 4.95
CA LYS A 376 -8.92 8.37 5.61
C LYS A 376 -8.88 9.61 6.52
N SER A 377 -7.83 9.75 7.32
CA SER A 377 -7.67 10.90 8.23
C SER A 377 -7.47 12.19 7.46
N ARG A 378 -6.69 12.18 6.37
CA ARG A 378 -6.53 13.32 5.46
C ARG A 378 -7.84 13.73 4.82
N ALA A 379 -8.64 12.78 4.33
CA ALA A 379 -9.96 13.09 3.77
C ALA A 379 -10.90 13.71 4.82
N ARG A 380 -10.92 13.18 6.06
CA ARG A 380 -11.67 13.77 7.18
C ARG A 380 -11.17 15.18 7.53
N PHE A 381 -9.84 15.38 7.55
CA PHE A 381 -9.22 16.67 7.82
C PHE A 381 -9.56 17.71 6.76
N LEU A 382 -9.59 17.33 5.48
CA LEU A 382 -9.99 18.23 4.39
C LEU A 382 -11.47 18.60 4.45
N ALA A 383 -12.33 17.63 4.78
CA ALA A 383 -13.78 17.82 4.75
C ALA A 383 -14.34 18.50 6.01
N THR A 384 -13.57 18.62 7.10
CA THR A 384 -14.13 19.16 8.34
C THR A 384 -14.45 20.65 8.24
N ALA A 385 -15.65 21.01 8.68
CA ALA A 385 -16.13 22.38 8.81
C ALA A 385 -16.13 22.86 10.27
N ASN A 386 -15.56 22.08 11.20
CA ASN A 386 -15.52 22.38 12.62
C ASN A 386 -14.07 22.54 13.09
N LEU A 387 -13.79 23.65 13.79
CA LEU A 387 -12.44 23.96 14.28
C LEU A 387 -11.93 22.92 15.29
N HIS A 388 -12.79 22.45 16.19
CA HIS A 388 -12.41 21.43 17.17
C HIS A 388 -12.02 20.14 16.47
N ASP A 389 -12.81 19.70 15.49
CA ASP A 389 -12.52 18.49 14.72
C ASP A 389 -11.23 18.64 13.91
N ALA A 390 -10.95 19.82 13.32
CA ALA A 390 -9.70 20.08 12.63
C ALA A 390 -8.49 19.90 13.57
N VAL A 391 -8.57 20.47 14.78
CA VAL A 391 -7.51 20.33 15.79
C VAL A 391 -7.39 18.89 16.26
N GLU A 392 -8.51 18.23 16.57
CA GLU A 392 -8.53 16.83 17.02
C GLU A 392 -7.88 15.91 15.99
N ILE A 393 -8.27 16.01 14.72
CA ILE A 393 -7.70 15.18 13.66
C ILE A 393 -6.20 15.43 13.54
N PHE A 394 -5.76 16.69 13.57
CA PHE A 394 -4.34 17.02 13.50
C PHE A 394 -3.56 16.36 14.63
N VAL A 395 -4.06 16.48 15.86
CA VAL A 395 -3.41 15.90 17.05
C VAL A 395 -3.42 14.38 17.02
N PHE A 396 -4.57 13.77 16.73
CA PHE A 396 -4.72 12.32 16.83
C PHE A 396 -3.99 11.56 15.74
N ASN A 397 -3.91 12.15 14.54
CA ASN A 397 -3.48 11.44 13.34
C ASN A 397 -2.17 11.93 12.74
N PHE A 398 -1.74 13.18 12.99
CA PHE A 398 -0.52 13.73 12.39
C PHE A 398 0.55 13.96 13.46
N GLU A 399 0.22 14.66 14.55
CA GLU A 399 1.15 14.92 15.65
C GLU A 399 1.39 13.68 16.54
N LYS A 400 0.31 12.95 16.84
CA LYS A 400 0.32 11.68 17.60
C LYS A 400 1.00 11.77 18.99
N PRO A 401 0.73 12.78 19.84
CA PRO A 401 1.31 12.84 21.18
C PRO A 401 0.76 11.72 22.08
N ALA A 402 1.42 11.49 23.22
CA ALA A 402 0.98 10.49 24.19
C ALA A 402 -0.41 10.81 24.79
N ASP A 403 -0.63 12.06 25.25
CA ASP A 403 -1.91 12.53 25.79
C ASP A 403 -2.74 13.25 24.71
N LYS A 404 -3.32 12.48 23.79
CA LYS A 404 -4.08 13.06 22.67
C LYS A 404 -5.25 13.94 23.14
N PRO A 405 -6.12 13.52 24.09
CA PRO A 405 -7.24 14.37 24.54
C PRO A 405 -6.79 15.67 25.19
N GLY A 406 -5.79 15.62 26.08
CA GLY A 406 -5.27 16.82 26.75
C GLY A 406 -4.59 17.77 25.77
N GLU A 407 -3.81 17.23 24.84
CA GLU A 407 -3.14 18.02 23.80
C GLU A 407 -4.11 18.64 22.78
N THR A 408 -5.21 17.96 22.44
CA THR A 408 -6.32 18.55 21.66
C THR A 408 -6.93 19.74 22.39
N GLN A 409 -7.23 19.61 23.69
CA GLN A 409 -7.84 20.70 24.44
C GLN A 409 -6.94 21.94 24.53
N LYS A 410 -5.63 21.74 24.70
CA LYS A 410 -4.63 22.84 24.73
C LYS A 410 -4.58 23.56 23.39
N ARG A 411 -4.42 22.81 22.29
CA ARG A 411 -4.33 23.37 20.94
C ARG A 411 -5.63 24.00 20.48
N PHE A 412 -6.78 23.46 20.89
CA PHE A 412 -8.07 24.05 20.56
C PHE A 412 -8.23 25.43 21.21
N LYS A 413 -7.81 25.60 22.47
CA LYS A 413 -7.78 26.92 23.13
C LYS A 413 -6.86 27.91 22.41
N ILE A 414 -5.72 27.45 21.88
CA ILE A 414 -4.84 28.31 21.05
C ILE A 414 -5.55 28.67 19.74
N ALA A 415 -6.10 27.67 19.04
CA ALA A 415 -6.80 27.82 17.77
C ALA A 415 -7.96 28.82 17.84
N GLN A 416 -8.72 28.83 18.93
CA GLN A 416 -9.80 29.81 19.14
C GLN A 416 -9.31 31.27 19.12
N THR A 417 -8.07 31.53 19.53
CA THR A 417 -7.49 32.89 19.48
C THR A 417 -7.04 33.31 18.09
N LEU A 418 -6.98 32.37 17.15
CA LEU A 418 -6.49 32.57 15.78
C LEU A 418 -7.62 32.80 14.77
N ILE A 419 -8.88 32.68 15.18
CA ILE A 419 -10.03 33.13 14.38
C ILE A 419 -10.02 34.67 14.36
N ALA A 420 -10.16 35.28 13.17
CA ALA A 420 -10.22 36.72 12.97
C ALA A 420 -11.50 37.38 13.51
#